data_AF-A0A2C9VAQ1-F1
#
_entry.id   AF-A0A2C9VAQ1-F1
#
_cell.length_a   1.000
_cell.length_b   1.000
_cell.length_c   1.000
_cell.angle_alpha   90.00
_cell.angle_beta   90.00
_cell.angle_gamma   90.00
#
_symmetry.space_group_name_H-M   'P 1'
#
loop_
_entity.id
_entity.type
_entity.pdbx_description
1 polymer ?
#
loop_
_entity_poly.entity_id
_entity_poly.type
_entity_poly.pdbx_seq_one_letter_code
_entity_poly.pdbx_strand_id
1 'polypeptide(L)'
;MEALVGLNLELGHDDTSSVLADKCLELLGKDERKRTVGEYVVADARAKAVKGLVELVCGNLGSAESLFQGFQDSEGYVGNAALSYGEFLHATRNLSLAKDVYQKVINEVAENKDFSGMHALAACNMASEEVLLAAICALGQLEAHMGKFSDAEETLTKALNKAEQLFGSRHPKVGVVLTCLALMFRQKAVQEHSTSLLIQEGLYRRTMDLLKAPPLESEGNATMGSSNRRDILALARGGYAQALCVQQNREKEGERMKRWAEAAWKNSRFSLTEVLKTSESSNKLPVIDARIGRIM
;
A
#
# COMPACT_ATOMS: atom_id res chain seq x y z
N MET A 1 14.17 15.59 -0.23
CA MET A 1 14.66 14.32 0.34
C MET A 1 13.52 13.36 0.60
N GLU A 2 12.43 13.80 1.23
CA GLU A 2 11.17 13.03 1.35
C GLU A 2 10.76 12.32 0.04
N ALA A 3 10.80 13.05 -1.10
CA ALA A 3 10.53 12.51 -2.45
C ALA A 3 11.38 11.30 -2.84
N LEU A 4 12.65 11.34 -2.45
CA LEU A 4 13.59 10.26 -2.76
C LEU A 4 13.34 9.04 -1.87
N VAL A 5 12.81 9.22 -0.65
CA VAL A 5 12.43 8.10 0.20
C VAL A 5 11.30 7.31 -0.45
N GLY A 6 10.21 7.98 -0.84
CA GLY A 6 9.07 7.33 -1.50
C GLY A 6 9.47 6.62 -2.81
N LEU A 7 10.30 7.27 -3.63
CA LEU A 7 10.80 6.67 -4.87
C LEU A 7 11.64 5.41 -4.59
N ASN A 8 12.55 5.44 -3.62
CA ASN A 8 13.37 4.28 -3.29
C ASN A 8 12.53 3.13 -2.71
N LEU A 9 11.46 3.42 -1.94
CA LEU A 9 10.50 2.41 -1.50
C LEU A 9 9.77 1.75 -2.68
N GLU A 10 9.36 2.53 -3.69
CA GLU A 10 8.73 1.99 -4.91
C GLU A 10 9.70 1.09 -5.70
N LEU A 11 10.99 1.44 -5.72
CA LEU A 11 12.05 0.67 -6.37
C LEU A 11 12.51 -0.56 -5.56
N GLY A 12 12.09 -0.69 -4.30
CA GLY A 12 12.52 -1.78 -3.41
C GLY A 12 13.89 -1.58 -2.76
N HIS A 13 14.39 -0.34 -2.72
CA HIS A 13 15.65 0.04 -2.08
C HIS A 13 15.43 0.45 -0.62
N ASP A 14 14.95 -0.48 0.20
CA ASP A 14 14.46 -0.19 1.56
C ASP A 14 15.57 0.37 2.48
N ASP A 15 16.80 -0.15 2.38
CA ASP A 15 17.95 0.37 3.12
C ASP A 15 18.27 1.84 2.76
N THR A 16 18.25 2.16 1.46
CA THR A 16 18.45 3.52 0.97
C THR A 16 17.36 4.46 1.47
N SER A 17 16.10 3.99 1.44
CA SER A 17 14.96 4.74 1.99
C SER A 17 15.11 5.01 3.48
N SER A 18 15.59 4.02 4.25
CA SER A 18 15.82 4.16 5.69
C SER A 18 16.88 5.21 6.00
N VAL A 19 18.04 5.14 5.32
CA VAL A 19 19.13 6.13 5.48
C VAL A 19 18.68 7.53 5.10
N LEU A 20 17.91 7.67 4.01
CA LEU A 20 17.38 8.96 3.58
C LEU A 20 16.36 9.52 4.58
N ALA A 21 15.51 8.67 5.16
CA ALA A 21 14.52 9.07 6.16
C ALA A 21 15.18 9.50 7.47
N ASP A 22 16.21 8.79 7.93
CA ASP A 22 17.01 9.19 9.11
C ASP A 22 17.67 10.56 8.89
N LYS A 23 18.23 10.76 7.69
CA LYS A 23 18.81 12.06 7.31
C LYS A 23 17.78 13.19 7.29
N CYS A 24 16.53 12.93 6.88
CA CYS A 24 15.45 13.92 6.98
C CYS A 24 15.20 14.34 8.43
N LEU A 25 15.14 13.38 9.36
CA LEU A 25 14.94 13.66 10.79
C LEU A 25 16.13 14.40 11.40
N GLU A 26 17.36 13.99 11.10
CA GLU A 26 18.57 14.65 11.61
C GLU A 26 18.67 16.12 11.19
N LEU A 27 18.30 16.44 9.95
CA LEU A 27 18.36 17.81 9.44
C LEU A 27 17.38 18.73 10.16
N LEU A 28 16.23 18.21 10.58
CA LEU A 28 15.27 18.96 11.39
C LEU A 28 15.76 19.05 12.84
N GLY A 29 16.32 17.98 13.41
CA GLY A 29 16.80 17.96 14.80
C GLY A 29 17.93 18.94 15.16
N LYS A 30 18.66 19.47 14.17
CA LYS A 30 19.85 20.33 14.37
C LYS A 30 19.56 21.80 14.73
N ASP A 31 18.32 22.27 14.64
CA ASP A 31 17.99 23.69 14.82
C ASP A 31 16.93 23.90 15.92
N GLU A 32 17.36 23.80 17.19
CA GLU A 32 16.48 23.90 18.37
C GLU A 32 15.72 25.24 18.45
N ARG A 33 16.23 26.30 17.81
CA ARG A 33 15.65 27.65 17.83
C ARG A 33 14.41 27.80 16.95
N LYS A 34 14.10 26.82 16.09
CA LYS A 34 12.97 26.87 15.14
C LYS A 34 11.79 25.98 15.50
N ARG A 35 11.85 25.25 16.63
CA ARG A 35 10.80 24.30 17.06
C ARG A 35 9.41 24.90 17.28
N THR A 36 9.31 26.23 17.38
CA THR A 36 8.05 26.97 17.60
C THR A 36 7.50 27.65 16.34
N VAL A 37 8.19 27.53 15.19
CA VAL A 37 7.70 28.07 13.92
C VAL A 37 6.79 27.02 13.26
N GLY A 38 5.55 27.37 12.94
CA GLY A 38 4.56 26.43 12.38
C GLY A 38 5.07 25.64 11.16
N GLU A 39 5.87 26.27 10.28
CA GLU A 39 6.50 25.59 9.13
C GLU A 39 7.45 24.45 9.54
N TYR A 40 8.16 24.60 10.67
CA TYR A 40 9.05 23.56 11.19
C TYR A 40 8.25 22.40 11.79
N VAL A 41 7.16 22.68 12.51
CA VAL A 41 6.27 21.65 13.08
C VAL A 41 5.66 20.79 11.99
N VAL A 42 5.21 21.41 10.89
CA VAL A 42 4.70 20.69 9.72
C VAL A 42 5.79 19.85 9.07
N ALA A 43 7.01 20.38 8.91
CA ALA A 43 8.13 19.63 8.33
C ALA A 43 8.55 18.42 9.20
N ASP A 44 8.58 18.58 10.53
CA ASP A 44 8.86 17.50 11.49
C ASP A 44 7.83 16.38 11.40
N ALA A 45 6.54 16.72 11.36
CA ALA A 45 5.47 15.73 11.20
C ALA A 45 5.62 14.94 9.89
N ARG A 46 5.95 15.62 8.78
CA ARG A 46 6.15 14.96 7.49
C ARG A 46 7.38 14.04 7.51
N ALA A 47 8.49 14.47 8.08
CA ALA A 47 9.68 13.64 8.22
C ALA A 47 9.43 12.40 9.09
N LYS A 48 8.71 12.56 10.21
CA LYS A 48 8.28 11.45 11.08
C LYS A 48 7.36 10.48 10.34
N ALA A 49 6.37 10.97 9.59
CA ALA A 49 5.49 10.13 8.81
C ALA A 49 6.23 9.35 7.72
N VAL A 50 7.18 9.98 7.04
CA VAL A 50 8.01 9.33 6.02
C VAL A 50 8.87 8.23 6.64
N LYS A 51 9.52 8.50 7.77
CA LYS A 51 10.27 7.47 8.49
C LYS A 51 9.34 6.37 9.00
N GLY A 52 8.17 6.72 9.54
CA GLY A 52 7.16 5.76 9.99
C GLY A 52 6.72 4.82 8.88
N LEU A 53 6.48 5.36 7.67
CA LEU A 53 6.17 4.57 6.48
C LEU A 53 7.29 3.59 6.11
N VAL A 54 8.56 4.02 6.17
CA VAL A 54 9.70 3.13 5.95
C VAL A 54 9.73 2.00 6.99
N GLU A 55 9.55 2.33 8.26
CA GLU A 55 9.53 1.34 9.34
C GLU A 55 8.37 0.35 9.18
N LEU A 56 7.20 0.79 8.70
CA LEU A 56 6.08 -0.09 8.35
C LEU A 56 6.45 -1.07 7.24
N VAL A 57 7.04 -0.59 6.13
CA VAL A 57 7.49 -1.44 5.01
C VAL A 57 8.53 -2.47 5.47
N CYS A 58 9.45 -2.05 6.35
CA CYS A 58 10.47 -2.94 6.91
C CYS A 58 9.92 -3.92 7.97
N GLY A 59 8.69 -3.71 8.46
CA GLY A 59 8.04 -4.55 9.48
C GLY A 59 8.35 -4.15 10.93
N ASN A 60 8.95 -2.99 11.15
CA ASN A 60 9.39 -2.49 12.46
C ASN A 60 8.30 -1.68 13.17
N LEU A 61 7.24 -2.36 13.63
CA LEU A 61 6.07 -1.70 14.24
C LEU A 61 6.39 -0.85 15.48
N GLY A 62 7.29 -1.30 16.35
CA GLY A 62 7.66 -0.53 17.55
C GLY A 62 8.35 0.79 17.21
N SER A 63 9.21 0.79 16.20
CA SER A 63 9.83 2.01 15.68
C SER A 63 8.77 2.94 15.07
N ALA A 64 7.86 2.40 14.26
CA ALA A 64 6.76 3.17 13.68
C ALA A 64 5.85 3.78 14.76
N GLU A 65 5.51 3.04 15.81
CA GLU A 65 4.69 3.51 16.94
C GLU A 65 5.35 4.70 17.64
N SER A 66 6.66 4.64 17.90
CA SER A 66 7.39 5.76 18.52
C SER A 66 7.37 7.04 17.68
N LEU A 67 7.34 6.91 16.35
CA LEU A 67 7.29 8.04 15.41
C LEU A 67 5.90 8.66 15.31
N PHE A 68 4.86 7.84 15.51
CA PHE A 68 3.46 8.26 15.44
C PHE A 68 2.85 8.63 16.81
N GLN A 69 3.62 8.57 17.89
CA GLN A 69 3.15 8.99 19.21
C GLN A 69 2.78 10.48 19.21
N GLY A 70 1.53 10.80 19.57
CA GLY A 70 1.01 12.17 19.59
C GLY A 70 0.85 12.81 18.21
N PHE A 71 0.87 12.02 17.13
CA PHE A 71 0.90 12.55 15.75
C PHE A 71 -0.34 13.37 15.39
N GLN A 72 -1.50 12.97 15.92
CA GLN A 72 -2.80 13.61 15.69
C GLN A 72 -2.91 15.04 16.26
N ASP A 73 -2.03 15.42 17.20
CA ASP A 73 -1.99 16.74 17.81
C ASP A 73 -1.09 17.73 17.02
N SER A 74 -0.40 17.26 15.99
CA SER A 74 0.51 18.08 15.17
C SER A 74 -0.23 18.84 14.08
N GLU A 75 0.16 20.11 13.85
CA GLU A 75 -0.33 20.92 12.73
C GLU A 75 -0.01 20.29 11.35
N GLY A 76 0.97 19.37 11.28
CA GLY A 76 1.31 18.63 10.07
C GLY A 76 0.49 17.35 9.83
N TYR A 77 -0.55 17.10 10.63
CA TYR A 77 -1.44 15.93 10.52
C TYR A 77 -2.47 16.08 9.36
N VAL A 78 -1.96 16.13 8.13
CA VAL A 78 -2.74 16.29 6.89
C VAL A 78 -2.15 15.45 5.75
N GLY A 79 -2.96 15.16 4.73
CA GLY A 79 -2.52 14.55 3.47
C GLY A 79 -1.68 13.27 3.64
N ASN A 80 -0.49 13.25 3.05
CA ASN A 80 0.40 12.08 3.06
C ASN A 80 0.85 11.65 4.47
N ALA A 81 1.02 12.62 5.37
CA ALA A 81 1.40 12.37 6.76
C ALA A 81 0.28 11.66 7.51
N ALA A 82 -0.94 12.18 7.40
CA ALA A 82 -2.13 11.55 7.96
C ALA A 82 -2.39 10.15 7.37
N LEU A 83 -2.24 9.99 6.05
CA LEU A 83 -2.40 8.68 5.40
C LEU A 83 -1.45 7.62 5.97
N SER A 84 -0.17 7.96 6.12
CA SER A 84 0.85 7.03 6.66
C SER A 84 0.54 6.63 8.12
N TYR A 85 0.00 7.56 8.91
CA TYR A 85 -0.50 7.26 10.25
C TYR A 85 -1.74 6.35 10.22
N GLY A 86 -2.68 6.59 9.30
CA GLY A 86 -3.84 5.73 9.09
C GLY A 86 -3.45 4.28 8.73
N GLU A 87 -2.43 4.11 7.89
CA GLU A 87 -1.89 2.80 7.53
C GLU A 87 -1.22 2.10 8.71
N PHE A 88 -0.51 2.85 9.57
CA PHE A 88 0.00 2.31 10.84
C PHE A 88 -1.15 1.82 11.74
N LEU A 89 -2.21 2.62 11.90
CA LEU A 89 -3.39 2.24 12.69
C LEU A 89 -4.10 1.01 12.12
N HIS A 90 -4.23 0.93 10.80
CA HIS A 90 -4.81 -0.22 10.09
C HIS A 90 -3.97 -1.48 10.32
N ALA A 91 -2.66 -1.37 10.16
CA ALA A 91 -1.70 -2.45 10.36
C ALA A 91 -1.61 -2.94 11.81
N THR A 92 -1.96 -2.08 12.78
CA THR A 92 -2.02 -2.37 14.23
C THR A 92 -3.44 -2.68 14.73
N ARG A 93 -4.41 -2.82 13.81
CA ARG A 93 -5.83 -3.15 14.07
C ARG A 93 -6.64 -2.10 14.82
N ASN A 94 -6.18 -0.86 14.90
CA ASN A 94 -7.04 0.25 15.33
C ASN A 94 -7.94 0.71 14.18
N LEU A 95 -8.85 -0.18 13.75
CA LEU A 95 -9.63 -0.04 12.52
C LEU A 95 -10.61 1.15 12.56
N SER A 96 -11.15 1.47 13.73
CA SER A 96 -12.06 2.61 13.87
C SER A 96 -11.31 3.92 13.62
N LEU A 97 -10.17 4.14 14.29
CA LEU A 97 -9.40 5.35 14.11
C LEU A 97 -8.79 5.42 12.70
N ALA A 98 -8.31 4.29 12.16
CA ALA A 98 -7.84 4.23 10.78
C ALA A 98 -8.91 4.65 9.78
N LYS A 99 -10.17 4.24 9.98
CA LYS A 99 -11.31 4.69 9.16
C LYS A 99 -11.47 6.20 9.20
N ASP A 100 -11.47 6.78 10.40
CA ASP A 100 -11.65 8.21 10.59
C ASP A 100 -10.52 9.00 9.92
N VAL A 101 -9.28 8.51 10.03
CA VAL A 101 -8.11 9.09 9.36
C VAL A 101 -8.25 9.04 7.84
N TYR A 102 -8.60 7.89 7.26
CA TYR A 102 -8.74 7.77 5.81
C TYR A 102 -9.88 8.66 5.28
N GLN A 103 -11.01 8.71 5.97
CA GLN A 103 -12.13 9.56 5.58
C GLN A 103 -11.77 11.05 5.67
N LYS A 104 -11.03 11.45 6.72
CA LYS A 104 -10.48 12.80 6.86
C LYS A 104 -9.60 13.15 5.66
N VAL A 105 -8.62 12.31 5.31
CA VAL A 105 -7.71 12.56 4.17
C VAL A 105 -8.49 12.68 2.86
N ILE A 106 -9.48 11.83 2.63
CA ILE A 106 -10.33 11.88 1.43
C ILE A 106 -11.10 13.21 1.36
N ASN A 107 -11.73 13.63 2.46
CA ASN A 107 -12.52 14.86 2.52
C ASN A 107 -11.63 16.10 2.37
N GLU A 108 -10.47 16.13 3.04
CA GLU A 108 -9.50 17.23 2.94
C GLU A 108 -9.03 17.47 1.50
N VAL A 109 -8.74 16.39 0.75
CA VAL A 109 -8.32 16.52 -0.65
C VAL A 109 -9.49 16.89 -1.57
N ALA A 110 -10.73 16.48 -1.24
CA ALA A 110 -11.91 16.84 -2.01
C ALA A 110 -12.33 18.31 -1.83
N GLU A 111 -12.14 18.88 -0.65
CA GLU A 111 -12.51 20.26 -0.30
C GLU A 111 -11.46 21.30 -0.71
N ASN A 112 -10.17 20.94 -0.69
CA ASN A 112 -9.08 21.84 -1.04
C ASN A 112 -8.92 21.99 -2.57
N LYS A 113 -9.71 22.90 -3.17
CA LYS A 113 -9.57 23.31 -4.58
C LYS A 113 -8.39 24.26 -4.85
N ASP A 114 -7.81 24.85 -3.80
CA ASP A 114 -6.66 25.75 -3.88
C ASP A 114 -5.36 25.03 -3.49
N PHE A 115 -4.66 24.51 -4.50
CA PHE A 115 -3.34 23.88 -4.35
C PHE A 115 -2.18 24.90 -4.20
N SER A 116 -2.49 26.17 -3.93
CA SER A 116 -1.51 27.27 -3.82
C SER A 116 -0.68 27.20 -2.53
N GLY A 117 -1.14 26.46 -1.53
CA GLY A 117 -0.36 26.12 -0.34
C GLY A 117 0.73 25.11 -0.68
N MET A 118 1.90 25.61 -1.08
CA MET A 118 3.14 24.87 -1.37
C MET A 118 3.55 23.85 -0.27
N HIS A 119 2.89 23.88 0.90
CA HIS A 119 3.25 23.15 2.12
C HIS A 119 2.32 21.99 2.52
N ALA A 120 1.07 21.90 2.03
CA ALA A 120 0.07 21.03 2.68
C ALA A 120 -0.03 19.59 2.14
N LEU A 121 0.28 19.34 0.86
CA LEU A 121 -0.05 18.05 0.22
C LEU A 121 1.11 17.41 -0.54
N ALA A 122 2.24 18.11 -0.68
CA ALA A 122 3.42 17.65 -1.41
C ALA A 122 4.59 17.36 -0.46
N ALA A 123 4.44 16.34 0.40
CA ALA A 123 5.60 15.59 0.85
C ALA A 123 5.78 14.40 -0.11
N CYS A 124 7.02 14.09 -0.45
CA CYS A 124 7.36 12.88 -1.22
C CYS A 124 7.14 12.82 -2.74
N ASN A 125 7.10 13.94 -3.50
CA ASN A 125 6.89 13.91 -4.97
C ASN A 125 5.51 13.39 -5.41
N MET A 126 4.58 13.19 -4.48
CA MET A 126 3.27 12.60 -4.78
C MET A 126 2.24 13.72 -4.92
N ALA A 127 1.62 13.80 -6.09
CA ALA A 127 0.55 14.76 -6.31
C ALA A 127 -0.61 14.47 -5.35
N SER A 128 -1.35 15.50 -4.94
CA SER A 128 -2.52 15.38 -4.06
C SER A 128 -3.50 14.30 -4.53
N GLU A 129 -3.64 14.15 -5.84
CA GLU A 129 -4.47 13.13 -6.48
C GLU A 129 -4.00 11.69 -6.22
N GLU A 130 -2.69 11.47 -6.07
CA GLU A 130 -2.14 10.15 -5.71
C GLU A 130 -2.41 9.81 -4.25
N VAL A 131 -2.31 10.80 -3.35
CA VAL A 131 -2.65 10.65 -1.93
C VAL A 131 -4.14 10.33 -1.78
N LEU A 132 -5.01 11.02 -2.52
CA LEU A 132 -6.44 10.73 -2.57
C LEU A 132 -6.70 9.30 -3.05
N LEU A 133 -6.10 8.88 -4.18
CA LEU A 133 -6.24 7.52 -4.67
C LEU A 133 -5.83 6.49 -3.62
N ALA A 134 -4.69 6.70 -2.96
CA ALA A 134 -4.19 5.79 -1.95
C ALA A 134 -5.08 5.74 -0.70
N ALA A 135 -5.61 6.87 -0.25
CA ALA A 135 -6.56 6.92 0.86
C ALA A 135 -7.87 6.18 0.53
N ILE A 136 -8.43 6.34 -0.67
CA ILE A 136 -9.61 5.59 -1.12
C ILE A 136 -9.27 4.08 -1.17
N CYS A 137 -8.10 3.72 -1.70
CA CYS A 137 -7.68 2.33 -1.79
C CYS A 137 -7.46 1.69 -0.40
N ALA A 138 -6.89 2.42 0.55
CA ALA A 138 -6.68 1.99 1.92
C ALA A 138 -8.01 1.84 2.68
N LEU A 139 -8.96 2.77 2.49
CA LEU A 139 -10.31 2.67 3.04
C LEU A 139 -11.04 1.41 2.55
N GLY A 140 -10.98 1.12 1.24
CA GLY A 140 -11.61 -0.07 0.68
C GLY A 140 -10.99 -1.38 1.21
N GLN A 141 -9.67 -1.41 1.44
CA GLN A 141 -9.01 -2.54 2.11
C GLN A 141 -9.44 -2.66 3.59
N LEU A 142 -9.60 -1.53 4.28
CA LEU A 142 -10.07 -1.50 5.67
C LEU A 142 -11.49 -2.05 5.77
N GLU A 143 -12.39 -1.63 4.89
CA GLU A 143 -13.77 -2.12 4.81
C GLU A 143 -13.80 -3.63 4.58
N ALA A 144 -12.95 -4.16 3.70
CA ALA A 144 -12.80 -5.60 3.49
C ALA A 144 -12.32 -6.32 4.76
N HIS A 145 -11.33 -5.78 5.47
CA HIS A 145 -10.85 -6.34 6.74
C HIS A 145 -11.87 -6.23 7.89
N MET A 146 -12.89 -5.38 7.75
CA MET A 146 -14.03 -5.28 8.66
C MET A 146 -15.23 -6.16 8.23
N GLY A 147 -15.10 -6.96 7.16
CA GLY A 147 -16.17 -7.79 6.62
C GLY A 147 -17.24 -7.02 5.84
N LYS A 148 -17.05 -5.72 5.60
CA LYS A 148 -17.99 -4.83 4.90
C LYS A 148 -17.76 -4.89 3.39
N PHE A 149 -17.98 -6.06 2.80
CA PHE A 149 -17.58 -6.31 1.40
C PHE A 149 -18.34 -5.47 0.37
N SER A 150 -19.60 -5.11 0.62
CA SER A 150 -20.35 -4.23 -0.27
C SER A 150 -19.75 -2.82 -0.32
N ASP A 151 -19.44 -2.25 0.84
CA ASP A 151 -18.77 -0.95 0.95
C ASP A 151 -17.38 -1.01 0.30
N ALA A 152 -16.61 -2.07 0.62
CA ALA A 152 -15.27 -2.28 0.08
C ALA A 152 -15.25 -2.39 -1.45
N GLU A 153 -16.21 -3.09 -2.05
CA GLU A 153 -16.35 -3.22 -3.50
C GLU A 153 -16.65 -1.86 -4.15
N GLU A 154 -17.56 -1.07 -3.58
CA GLU A 154 -17.86 0.27 -4.07
C GLU A 154 -16.64 1.19 -3.96
N THR A 155 -16.00 1.22 -2.79
CA THR A 155 -14.83 2.07 -2.51
C THR A 155 -13.63 1.70 -3.39
N LEU A 156 -13.31 0.42 -3.54
CA LEU A 156 -12.21 -0.03 -4.40
C LEU A 156 -12.53 0.16 -5.90
N THR A 157 -13.80 0.10 -6.31
CA THR A 157 -14.21 0.45 -7.68
C THR A 157 -14.02 1.94 -7.95
N LYS A 158 -14.33 2.82 -6.98
CA LYS A 158 -14.01 4.25 -7.07
C LYS A 158 -12.49 4.47 -7.19
N ALA A 159 -11.69 3.77 -6.39
CA ALA A 159 -10.23 3.82 -6.51
C ALA A 159 -9.75 3.37 -7.91
N LEU A 160 -10.34 2.31 -8.48
CA LEU A 160 -9.98 1.82 -9.80
C LEU A 160 -10.27 2.88 -10.88
N ASN A 161 -11.48 3.43 -10.89
CA ASN A 161 -11.88 4.47 -11.84
C ASN A 161 -10.96 5.69 -11.73
N LYS A 162 -10.63 6.12 -10.51
CA LYS A 162 -9.72 7.23 -10.26
C LYS A 162 -8.31 6.93 -10.77
N ALA A 163 -7.79 5.72 -10.53
CA ALA A 163 -6.48 5.30 -11.04
C ALA A 163 -6.43 5.28 -12.57
N GLU A 164 -7.48 4.79 -13.23
CA GLU A 164 -7.57 4.79 -14.70
C GLU A 164 -7.66 6.21 -15.26
N GLN A 165 -8.36 7.13 -14.59
CA GLN A 165 -8.42 8.54 -14.99
C GLN A 165 -7.09 9.27 -14.82
N LEU A 166 -6.40 9.06 -13.69
CA LEU A 166 -5.15 9.76 -13.36
C LEU A 166 -3.97 9.28 -14.20
N PHE A 167 -3.87 7.97 -14.43
CA PHE A 167 -2.68 7.38 -15.05
C PHE A 167 -2.92 6.70 -16.39
N GLY A 168 -4.18 6.50 -16.77
CA GLY A 168 -4.57 5.67 -17.91
C GLY A 168 -4.73 4.19 -17.55
N SER A 169 -5.60 3.50 -18.30
CA SER A 169 -6.00 2.11 -18.04
C SER A 169 -4.89 1.05 -18.17
N ARG A 170 -3.73 1.42 -18.73
CA ARG A 170 -2.54 0.57 -18.91
C ARG A 170 -1.43 0.83 -17.88
N HIS A 171 -1.65 1.72 -16.91
CA HIS A 171 -0.61 2.09 -15.96
C HIS A 171 -0.41 1.03 -14.85
N PRO A 172 0.83 0.78 -14.39
CA PRO A 172 1.10 -0.17 -13.30
C PRO A 172 0.31 0.08 -12.00
N LYS A 173 0.02 1.35 -11.66
CA LYS A 173 -0.80 1.68 -10.47
C LYS A 173 -2.24 1.14 -10.56
N VAL A 174 -2.79 0.99 -11.76
CA VAL A 174 -4.09 0.32 -11.96
C VAL A 174 -3.98 -1.15 -11.52
N GLY A 175 -2.86 -1.81 -11.80
CA GLY A 175 -2.59 -3.18 -11.33
C GLY A 175 -2.55 -3.32 -9.81
N VAL A 176 -2.03 -2.29 -9.11
CA VAL A 176 -2.03 -2.28 -7.64
C VAL A 176 -3.47 -2.29 -7.09
N VAL A 177 -4.33 -1.41 -7.61
CA VAL A 177 -5.74 -1.34 -7.18
C VAL A 177 -6.52 -2.61 -7.56
N LEU A 178 -6.27 -3.18 -8.75
CA LEU A 178 -6.87 -4.46 -9.16
C LEU A 178 -6.46 -5.62 -8.24
N THR A 179 -5.24 -5.59 -7.69
CA THR A 179 -4.80 -6.57 -6.70
C THR A 179 -5.61 -6.44 -5.40
N CYS A 180 -5.86 -5.22 -4.93
CA CYS A 180 -6.70 -4.99 -3.75
C CYS A 180 -8.13 -5.51 -3.98
N LEU A 181 -8.72 -5.25 -5.16
CA LEU A 181 -10.03 -5.79 -5.54
C LEU A 181 -10.03 -7.33 -5.54
N ALA A 182 -9.00 -7.96 -6.11
CA ALA A 182 -8.91 -9.40 -6.18
C ALA A 182 -8.81 -10.04 -4.79
N LEU A 183 -8.04 -9.43 -3.89
CA LEU A 183 -7.96 -9.85 -2.49
C LEU A 183 -9.29 -9.65 -1.75
N MET A 184 -9.97 -8.53 -1.96
CA MET A 184 -11.30 -8.27 -1.36
C MET A 184 -12.30 -9.34 -1.78
N PHE A 185 -12.42 -9.62 -3.09
CA PHE A 185 -13.32 -10.66 -3.59
C PHE A 185 -12.98 -12.05 -3.05
N ARG A 186 -11.70 -12.31 -2.79
CA ARG A 186 -11.25 -13.55 -2.17
C ARG A 186 -11.68 -13.63 -0.71
N GLN A 187 -11.45 -12.57 0.08
CA GLN A 187 -11.87 -12.50 1.47
C GLN A 187 -13.39 -12.67 1.59
N LYS A 188 -14.16 -11.98 0.73
CA LYS A 188 -15.61 -12.13 0.60
C LYS A 188 -16.02 -13.58 0.36
N ALA A 189 -15.42 -14.22 -0.65
CA ALA A 189 -15.75 -15.60 -0.99
C ALA A 189 -15.45 -16.59 0.15
N VAL A 190 -14.35 -16.39 0.88
CA VAL A 190 -14.00 -17.23 2.04
C VAL A 190 -15.00 -17.02 3.18
N GLN A 191 -15.36 -15.78 3.50
CA GLN A 191 -16.24 -15.46 4.63
C GLN A 191 -17.71 -15.80 4.37
N GLU A 192 -18.18 -15.59 3.14
CA GLU A 192 -19.56 -15.89 2.73
C GLU A 192 -19.75 -17.33 2.25
N HIS A 193 -18.68 -18.16 2.27
CA HIS A 193 -18.68 -19.50 1.68
C HIS A 193 -19.17 -19.53 0.22
N SER A 194 -18.81 -18.50 -0.55
CA SER A 194 -19.22 -18.29 -1.94
C SER A 194 -18.03 -18.48 -2.90
N THR A 195 -18.25 -18.27 -4.20
CA THR A 195 -17.18 -18.32 -5.21
C THR A 195 -17.09 -17.01 -5.97
N SER A 196 -15.87 -16.49 -6.11
CA SER A 196 -15.54 -15.33 -6.93
C SER A 196 -14.40 -15.65 -7.91
N LEU A 197 -14.24 -16.94 -8.24
CA LEU A 197 -13.08 -17.47 -8.94
C LEU A 197 -12.80 -16.78 -10.29
N LEU A 198 -13.84 -16.62 -11.12
CA LEU A 198 -13.71 -15.98 -12.44
C LEU A 198 -13.33 -14.51 -12.34
N ILE A 199 -13.89 -13.80 -11.36
CA ILE A 199 -13.57 -12.39 -11.09
C ILE A 199 -12.11 -12.28 -10.65
N GLN A 200 -11.69 -13.09 -9.67
CA GLN A 200 -10.30 -13.13 -9.19
C GLN A 200 -9.33 -13.44 -10.33
N GLU A 201 -9.61 -14.45 -11.16
CA GLU A 201 -8.77 -14.77 -12.32
C GLU A 201 -8.59 -13.60 -13.29
N GLY A 202 -9.69 -12.93 -13.65
CA GLY A 202 -9.66 -11.78 -14.55
C GLY A 202 -8.84 -10.62 -13.98
N LEU A 203 -9.03 -10.32 -12.70
CA LEU A 203 -8.30 -9.26 -12.00
C LEU A 203 -6.81 -9.55 -11.88
N TYR A 204 -6.42 -10.78 -11.50
CA TYR A 204 -5.01 -11.16 -11.39
C TYR A 204 -4.33 -11.22 -12.76
N ARG A 205 -5.00 -11.74 -13.79
CA ARG A 205 -4.46 -11.74 -15.16
C ARG A 205 -4.18 -10.32 -15.64
N ARG A 206 -5.17 -9.43 -15.52
CA ARG A 206 -5.00 -8.02 -15.89
C ARG A 206 -3.89 -7.35 -15.09
N THR A 207 -3.77 -7.65 -13.79
CA THR A 207 -2.68 -7.14 -12.96
C THR A 207 -1.31 -7.58 -13.48
N MET A 208 -1.13 -8.89 -13.75
CA MET A 208 0.12 -9.42 -14.27
C MET A 208 0.50 -8.82 -15.63
N ASP A 209 -0.49 -8.58 -16.50
CA ASP A 209 -0.26 -7.91 -17.79
C ASP A 209 0.24 -6.48 -17.60
N LEU A 210 -0.40 -5.71 -16.70
CA LEU A 210 -0.03 -4.32 -16.40
C LEU A 210 1.36 -4.21 -15.73
N LEU A 211 1.69 -5.18 -14.88
CA LEU A 211 2.99 -5.26 -14.20
C LEU A 211 4.06 -5.96 -15.05
N LYS A 212 3.73 -6.36 -16.29
CA LYS A 212 4.63 -7.05 -17.23
C LYS A 212 5.30 -8.27 -16.59
N ALA A 213 4.47 -9.15 -16.03
CA ALA A 213 4.92 -10.35 -15.35
C ALA A 213 5.86 -11.19 -16.24
N PRO A 214 7.05 -11.59 -15.75
CA PRO A 214 7.97 -12.35 -16.57
C PRO A 214 7.45 -13.78 -16.82
N PRO A 215 7.95 -14.46 -17.86
CA PRO A 215 7.69 -15.88 -18.08
C PRO A 215 8.11 -16.72 -16.87
N LEU A 216 7.41 -17.83 -16.63
CA LEU A 216 7.69 -18.73 -15.50
C LEU A 216 9.09 -19.35 -15.55
N GLU A 217 9.64 -19.57 -16.75
CA GLU A 217 10.92 -20.25 -16.98
C GLU A 217 12.14 -19.34 -16.78
N SER A 218 11.93 -18.06 -16.48
CA SER A 218 13.00 -17.12 -16.14
C SER A 218 13.54 -17.32 -14.70
N GLU A 219 13.14 -18.38 -14.00
CA GLU A 219 13.69 -18.76 -12.69
C GLU A 219 15.20 -19.01 -12.80
N GLY A 220 16.00 -18.13 -12.22
CA GLY A 220 17.43 -18.36 -11.99
C GLY A 220 18.40 -17.44 -12.73
N ASN A 221 17.97 -16.65 -13.72
CA ASN A 221 18.85 -15.65 -14.35
C ASN A 221 18.63 -14.26 -13.77
N ALA A 222 19.74 -13.53 -13.61
CA ALA A 222 19.91 -12.22 -12.99
C ALA A 222 19.11 -11.04 -13.62
N THR A 223 18.06 -11.33 -14.37
CA THR A 223 17.12 -10.39 -15.02
C THR A 223 15.81 -10.17 -14.25
N MET A 224 15.66 -10.73 -13.04
CA MET A 224 14.73 -10.21 -12.02
C MET A 224 15.24 -8.87 -11.40
N GLY A 225 16.07 -8.13 -12.15
CA GLY A 225 16.61 -6.83 -11.79
C GLY A 225 15.53 -5.76 -11.90
N SER A 226 15.38 -4.99 -10.82
CA SER A 226 14.58 -3.76 -10.72
C SER A 226 13.14 -3.81 -11.26
N SER A 227 12.42 -4.94 -11.15
CA SER A 227 10.98 -4.92 -11.42
C SER A 227 10.29 -4.23 -10.23
N ASN A 228 10.03 -2.92 -10.38
CA ASN A 228 9.24 -2.13 -9.44
C ASN A 228 7.95 -2.90 -9.08
N ARG A 229 7.55 -2.88 -7.80
CA ARG A 229 6.33 -3.56 -7.30
C ARG A 229 6.36 -5.10 -7.39
N ARG A 230 7.54 -5.71 -7.17
CA ARG A 230 7.72 -7.16 -7.11
C ARG A 230 6.77 -7.84 -6.11
N ASP A 231 6.50 -7.21 -4.97
CA ASP A 231 5.59 -7.74 -3.95
C ASP A 231 4.16 -7.91 -4.50
N ILE A 232 3.65 -6.89 -5.19
CA ILE A 232 2.32 -6.92 -5.82
C ILE A 232 2.27 -7.98 -6.92
N LEU A 233 3.33 -8.09 -7.72
CA LEU A 233 3.39 -9.09 -8.78
C LEU A 233 3.43 -10.53 -8.22
N ALA A 234 4.22 -10.77 -7.18
CA ALA A 234 4.25 -12.04 -6.47
C ALA A 234 2.88 -12.35 -5.85
N LEU A 235 2.23 -11.36 -5.23
CA LEU A 235 0.89 -11.51 -4.67
C LEU A 235 -0.15 -11.86 -5.72
N ALA A 236 -0.16 -11.13 -6.85
CA ALA A 236 -1.08 -11.37 -7.95
C ALA A 236 -0.88 -12.77 -8.56
N ARG A 237 0.37 -13.19 -8.73
CA ARG A 237 0.68 -14.52 -9.28
C ARG A 237 0.37 -15.64 -8.30
N GLY A 238 0.59 -15.43 -7.00
CA GLY A 238 0.21 -16.37 -5.95
C GLY A 238 -1.30 -16.51 -5.77
N GLY A 239 -2.03 -15.39 -5.84
CA GLY A 239 -3.49 -15.38 -5.84
C GLY A 239 -4.06 -16.06 -7.09
N TYR A 240 -3.47 -15.79 -8.26
CA TYR A 240 -3.84 -16.48 -9.50
C TYR A 240 -3.58 -17.99 -9.40
N ALA A 241 -2.42 -18.38 -8.87
CA ALA A 241 -2.07 -19.77 -8.64
C ALA A 241 -3.12 -20.51 -7.80
N GLN A 242 -3.58 -19.90 -6.70
CA GLN A 242 -4.64 -20.49 -5.86
C GLN A 242 -5.94 -20.68 -6.64
N ALA A 243 -6.32 -19.69 -7.48
CA ALA A 243 -7.48 -19.80 -8.35
C ALA A 243 -7.33 -20.96 -9.38
N LEU A 244 -6.12 -21.22 -9.86
CA LEU A 244 -5.87 -22.32 -10.79
C LEU A 244 -5.83 -23.68 -10.11
N CYS A 245 -5.23 -23.77 -8.92
CA CYS A 245 -5.09 -25.02 -8.18
C CYS A 245 -6.43 -25.65 -7.80
N VAL A 246 -7.49 -24.86 -7.62
CA VAL A 246 -8.83 -25.40 -7.35
C VAL A 246 -9.51 -25.97 -8.59
N GLN A 247 -8.94 -25.76 -9.78
CA GLN A 247 -9.46 -26.30 -11.05
C GLN A 247 -8.66 -27.53 -11.48
N GLN A 248 -9.33 -28.69 -11.55
CA GLN A 248 -8.69 -30.00 -11.82
C GLN A 248 -7.76 -30.01 -13.05
N ASN A 249 -8.12 -29.30 -14.13
CA ASN A 249 -7.33 -29.29 -15.37
C ASN A 249 -6.15 -28.31 -15.35
N ARG A 250 -6.03 -27.46 -14.33
CA ARG A 250 -5.04 -26.35 -14.28
C ARG A 250 -4.16 -26.40 -13.04
N GLU A 251 -4.27 -27.44 -12.22
CA GLU A 251 -3.52 -27.58 -10.98
C GLU A 251 -1.99 -27.52 -11.20
N LYS A 252 -1.47 -28.20 -12.22
CA LYS A 252 -0.04 -28.17 -12.56
C LYS A 252 0.45 -26.76 -12.94
N GLU A 253 -0.38 -25.98 -13.63
CA GLU A 253 -0.09 -24.59 -13.98
C GLU A 253 -0.07 -23.73 -12.71
N GLY A 254 -1.07 -23.88 -11.85
CA GLY A 254 -1.16 -23.21 -10.56
C GLY A 254 0.06 -23.48 -9.67
N GLU A 255 0.49 -24.73 -9.54
CA GLU A 255 1.67 -25.08 -8.74
C GLU A 255 2.96 -24.44 -9.27
N ARG A 256 3.14 -24.33 -10.59
CA ARG A 256 4.29 -23.59 -11.16
C ARG A 256 4.23 -22.10 -10.81
N MET A 257 3.05 -21.48 -10.92
CA MET A 257 2.86 -20.07 -10.59
C MET A 257 3.07 -19.78 -9.10
N LYS A 258 2.63 -20.70 -8.24
CA LYS A 258 2.82 -20.64 -6.80
C LYS A 258 4.30 -20.66 -6.43
N ARG A 259 5.07 -21.63 -6.95
CA ARG A 259 6.52 -21.71 -6.70
C ARG A 259 7.25 -20.44 -7.11
N TRP A 260 6.92 -19.90 -8.28
CA TRP A 260 7.48 -18.64 -8.74
C TRP A 260 7.13 -17.50 -7.77
N ALA A 261 5.87 -17.42 -7.34
CA ALA A 261 5.41 -16.36 -6.44
C ALA A 261 6.10 -16.42 -5.08
N GLU A 262 6.28 -17.63 -4.53
CA GLU A 262 7.01 -17.86 -3.28
C GLU A 262 8.50 -17.47 -3.40
N ALA A 263 9.16 -17.79 -4.52
CA ALA A 263 10.54 -17.38 -4.78
C ALA A 263 10.67 -15.87 -5.08
N ALA A 264 9.63 -15.27 -5.65
CA ALA A 264 9.56 -13.85 -5.93
C ALA A 264 9.27 -13.00 -4.68
N TRP A 265 8.63 -13.57 -3.67
CA TRP A 265 8.22 -12.86 -2.46
C TRP A 265 9.42 -12.44 -1.59
N LYS A 266 9.49 -11.16 -1.22
CA LYS A 266 10.59 -10.60 -0.41
C LYS A 266 10.12 -9.76 0.79
N ASN A 267 8.86 -9.86 1.18
CA ASN A 267 8.35 -9.12 2.33
C ASN A 267 8.87 -9.75 3.64
N SER A 268 9.43 -8.92 4.53
CA SER A 268 9.98 -9.35 5.81
C SER A 268 8.91 -9.61 6.88
N ARG A 269 7.75 -8.94 6.79
CA ARG A 269 6.72 -8.97 7.82
C ARG A 269 5.72 -10.12 7.65
N PHE A 270 5.40 -10.43 6.39
CA PHE A 270 4.41 -11.44 6.03
C PHE A 270 5.01 -12.47 5.08
N SER A 271 4.62 -13.72 5.24
CA SER A 271 4.70 -14.71 4.18
C SER A 271 3.60 -14.45 3.13
N LEU A 272 3.85 -14.84 1.89
CA LEU A 272 2.85 -14.77 0.81
C LEU A 272 1.54 -15.47 1.19
N THR A 273 1.64 -16.60 1.91
CA THR A 273 0.48 -17.38 2.34
C THR A 273 -0.35 -16.63 3.39
N GLU A 274 0.28 -15.93 4.33
CA GLU A 274 -0.43 -15.11 5.32
C GLU A 274 -1.23 -14.00 4.64
N VAL A 275 -0.62 -13.28 3.69
CA VAL A 275 -1.30 -12.18 2.98
C VAL A 275 -2.51 -12.71 2.21
N LEU A 276 -2.33 -13.81 1.46
CA LEU A 276 -3.43 -14.42 0.73
C LEU A 276 -4.51 -14.93 1.68
N LYS A 277 -4.17 -15.55 2.82
CA LYS A 277 -5.13 -16.13 3.78
C LYS A 277 -5.67 -15.17 4.83
N THR A 278 -5.45 -13.87 4.71
CA THR A 278 -5.91 -12.86 5.68
C THR A 278 -7.41 -13.02 5.97
N SER A 279 -7.73 -13.18 7.25
CA SER A 279 -9.08 -13.23 7.81
C SER A 279 -9.26 -12.15 8.86
N GLU A 280 -10.51 -11.84 9.22
CA GLU A 280 -10.84 -10.90 10.31
C GLU A 280 -10.11 -11.23 11.62
N SER A 281 -9.90 -12.52 11.90
CA SER A 281 -9.25 -13.04 13.10
C SER A 281 -7.72 -12.96 13.11
N SER A 282 -7.08 -12.55 12.01
CA SER A 282 -5.63 -12.46 11.93
C SER A 282 -5.08 -11.33 12.81
N ASN A 283 -4.14 -11.62 13.71
CA ASN A 283 -3.51 -10.59 14.55
C ASN A 283 -2.71 -9.55 13.75
N LYS A 284 -2.36 -9.85 12.48
CA LYS A 284 -1.68 -8.94 11.57
C LYS A 284 -2.53 -8.75 10.31
N LEU A 285 -2.77 -7.51 9.92
CA LEU A 285 -3.49 -7.18 8.69
C LEU A 285 -2.49 -6.57 7.69
N PRO A 286 -2.29 -7.17 6.50
CA PRO A 286 -1.45 -6.61 5.46
C PRO A 286 -2.15 -5.42 4.81
N VAL A 287 -1.44 -4.33 4.56
CA VAL A 287 -1.99 -3.15 3.89
C VAL A 287 -1.19 -2.89 2.62
N ILE A 288 -1.86 -2.86 1.46
CA ILE A 288 -1.24 -2.45 0.20
C ILE A 288 -1.28 -0.92 0.11
N ASP A 289 -0.11 -0.29 0.13
CA ASP A 289 0.03 1.13 -0.15
C ASP A 289 0.04 1.35 -1.67
N ALA A 290 -0.97 2.04 -2.19
CA ALA A 290 -1.11 2.30 -3.63
C ALA A 290 -0.13 3.37 -4.16
N ARG A 291 0.46 4.19 -3.29
CA ARG A 291 1.46 5.21 -3.63
C ARG A 291 2.74 4.54 -4.10
N ILE A 292 3.28 3.65 -3.26
CA ILE A 292 4.56 2.96 -3.49
C ILE A 292 4.40 1.56 -4.07
N GLY A 293 3.18 1.00 -4.07
CA GLY A 293 2.92 -0.36 -4.55
C GLY A 293 3.66 -1.42 -3.72
N ARG A 294 3.65 -1.27 -2.40
CA ARG A 294 4.27 -2.18 -1.43
C ARG A 294 3.24 -2.66 -0.42
N ILE A 295 3.55 -3.79 0.22
CA ILE A 295 2.72 -4.38 1.27
C ILE A 295 3.40 -4.08 2.60
N MET A 296 2.63 -3.55 3.53
CA MET A 296 3.04 -3.24 4.89
C MET A 296 2.33 -4.10 5.89
#